data_AF-A0A1I8NH89-F1
#
_entry.id   AF-A0A1I8NH89-F1
#
_cell.length_a   1.000
_cell.length_b   1.000
_cell.length_c   1.000
_cell.angle_alpha   90.00
_cell.angle_beta   90.00
_cell.angle_gamma   90.00
#
_symmetry.space_group_name_H-M   'P 1'
#
loop_
_entity.id
_entity.type
_entity.pdbx_description
1 polymer ?
#
loop_
_entity_poly.entity_id
_entity_poly.type
_entity_poly.pdbx_seq_one_letter_code
_entity_poly.pdbx_strand_id
1 'polypeptide(L)'
;MNFMTLCYFLLAVIGFSEARSRPAVDICDRQPTITGLCLTSTLGIYYDAETQHCRYVGCSPDKKLFTSLEDCEKICNSKRRRNRRNRQSRNQI
;
A
#
# COMPACT_ATOMS: atom_id res chain seq x y z
N MET A 1 -25.84 -42.84 -6.94
CA MET A 1 -24.48 -42.36 -6.67
C MET A 1 -24.14 -41.30 -7.70
N ASN A 2 -23.91 -40.07 -7.22
CA ASN A 2 -22.78 -39.28 -7.66
C ASN A 2 -22.94 -38.01 -8.49
N PHE A 3 -24.08 -37.60 -9.06
CA PHE A 3 -24.07 -36.27 -9.71
C PHE A 3 -24.06 -35.12 -8.68
N MET A 4 -24.95 -35.19 -7.69
CA MET A 4 -25.03 -34.18 -6.63
C MET A 4 -23.82 -34.19 -5.70
N THR A 5 -23.24 -35.36 -5.43
CA THR A 5 -22.01 -35.43 -4.63
C THR A 5 -20.80 -34.98 -5.46
N LEU A 6 -20.71 -35.29 -6.76
CA LEU A 6 -19.65 -34.74 -7.64
C LEU A 6 -19.73 -33.21 -7.71
N CYS A 7 -20.93 -32.62 -7.85
CA CYS A 7 -21.10 -31.17 -7.78
C CYS A 7 -20.66 -30.60 -6.43
N TYR A 8 -20.99 -31.27 -5.32
CA TYR A 8 -20.57 -30.83 -3.98
C TYR A 8 -19.05 -30.89 -3.78
N PHE A 9 -18.40 -31.96 -4.25
CA PHE A 9 -16.94 -32.08 -4.23
C PHE A 9 -16.27 -31.05 -5.15
N LEU A 10 -16.83 -30.78 -6.33
CA LEU A 10 -16.32 -29.74 -7.22
C LEU A 10 -16.46 -28.35 -6.61
N LEU A 11 -17.62 -28.01 -6.01
CA LEU A 11 -17.82 -26.74 -5.32
C LEU A 11 -16.96 -26.60 -4.06
N ALA A 12 -16.69 -27.70 -3.35
CA ALA A 12 -15.77 -27.71 -2.21
C ALA A 12 -14.30 -27.51 -2.63
N VAL A 13 -13.89 -28.04 -3.79
CA VAL A 13 -12.55 -27.83 -4.37
C VAL A 13 -12.39 -26.42 -4.96
N ILE A 14 -13.42 -25.92 -5.66
CA ILE A 14 -13.43 -24.55 -6.21
C ILE A 14 -13.57 -23.51 -5.07
N GLY A 15 -14.23 -23.88 -3.97
CA GLY A 15 -14.43 -23.04 -2.78
C GLY A 15 -13.22 -22.91 -1.85
N PHE A 16 -12.09 -23.59 -2.13
CA PHE A 16 -10.92 -23.59 -1.22
C PHE A 16 -9.72 -22.76 -1.70
N SER A 17 -9.68 -22.27 -2.94
CA SER A 17 -8.50 -21.51 -3.40
C SER A 17 -8.85 -20.22 -4.12
N GLU A 18 -9.40 -19.25 -3.39
CA GLU A 18 -9.08 -17.86 -3.67
C GLU A 18 -9.23 -17.03 -2.39
N ALA A 19 -8.31 -17.25 -1.45
CA ALA A 19 -7.82 -16.13 -0.67
C ALA A 19 -7.18 -15.15 -1.67
N ARG A 20 -8.02 -14.32 -2.30
CA ARG A 20 -7.60 -13.22 -3.16
C ARG A 20 -6.91 -12.24 -2.23
N SER A 21 -5.63 -12.47 -2.00
CA SER A 21 -4.74 -11.60 -1.25
C SER A 21 -4.86 -10.24 -1.92
N ARG A 22 -5.67 -9.34 -1.34
CA ARG A 22 -5.75 -7.97 -1.81
C ARG A 22 -4.30 -7.48 -1.82
N PRO A 23 -3.80 -6.97 -2.95
CA PRO A 23 -2.43 -6.49 -2.99
C PRO A 23 -2.31 -5.46 -1.88
N ALA A 24 -1.47 -5.77 -0.88
CA ALA A 24 -1.21 -4.86 0.21
C ALA A 24 -0.56 -3.62 -0.42
N VAL A 25 -1.33 -2.54 -0.54
CA VAL A 25 -0.84 -1.27 -1.09
C VAL A 25 0.31 -0.82 -0.20
N ASP A 26 1.50 -0.69 -0.78
CA ASP A 26 2.70 -0.24 -0.08
C ASP A 26 2.43 1.15 0.51
N ILE A 27 2.74 1.34 1.78
CA ILE A 27 2.45 2.57 2.52
C ILE A 27 3.13 3.79 1.91
N CYS A 28 4.25 3.57 1.24
CA CYS A 28 5.01 4.62 0.59
C CYS A 28 4.50 4.95 -0.82
N ASP A 29 3.52 4.22 -1.33
CA ASP A 29 2.81 4.54 -2.57
C ASP A 29 1.42 5.15 -2.25
N ARG A 30 1.12 5.38 -0.96
CA ARG A 30 -0.10 6.06 -0.53
C ARG A 30 0.11 7.57 -0.44
N GLN A 31 -0.89 8.30 -0.90
CA GLN A 31 -1.03 9.73 -0.64
C GLN A 31 -2.07 9.96 0.47
N PRO A 32 -1.79 10.86 1.42
CA PRO A 32 -2.73 11.26 2.44
C PRO A 32 -3.82 12.15 1.83
N THR A 33 -5.07 11.97 2.26
CA THR A 33 -6.15 12.87 1.88
C THR A 33 -5.97 14.21 2.57
N ILE A 34 -6.25 15.31 1.86
CA ILE A 34 -6.22 16.67 2.40
C ILE A 34 -7.66 17.16 2.46
N THR A 35 -8.14 17.64 3.61
CA THR A 35 -9.45 18.31 3.71
C THR A 35 -9.31 19.81 3.86
N GLY A 36 -10.22 20.54 3.21
CA GLY A 36 -10.38 21.97 3.40
C GLY A 36 -10.88 22.26 4.82
N LEU A 37 -10.21 23.19 5.49
CA LEU A 37 -10.26 23.49 6.93
C LEU A 37 -9.67 22.39 7.81
N CYS A 38 -8.53 22.71 8.43
CA CYS A 38 -7.88 21.89 9.45
C CYS A 38 -8.76 21.80 10.69
N LEU A 39 -9.63 20.79 10.76
CA LEU A 39 -10.40 20.47 11.97
C LEU A 39 -9.52 19.83 13.07
N THR A 40 -8.40 19.22 12.66
CA THR A 40 -7.40 18.60 13.54
C THR A 40 -5.99 19.01 13.10
N SER A 41 -5.07 19.18 14.06
CA SER A 41 -3.69 19.60 13.84
C SER A 41 -2.75 18.47 13.41
N THR A 42 -3.30 17.34 12.93
CA THR A 42 -2.49 16.20 12.52
C THR A 42 -1.79 16.47 11.19
N LEU A 43 -0.53 16.89 11.30
CA LEU A 43 0.41 16.98 10.19
C LEU A 43 0.59 15.58 9.58
N GLY A 44 0.21 15.44 8.31
CA GLY A 44 0.43 14.21 7.56
C GLY A 44 1.85 14.16 7.00
N ILE A 45 2.38 12.95 6.82
CA ILE A 45 3.68 12.71 6.18
C ILE A 45 3.44 11.71 5.06
N TYR A 46 4.05 11.94 3.91
CA TYR A 46 3.99 11.02 2.78
C TYR A 46 5.33 10.94 2.05
N TYR A 47 5.51 9.88 1.28
CA TYR A 47 6.66 9.72 0.42
C TYR A 47 6.35 10.27 -0.97
N ASP A 48 7.15 11.22 -1.42
CA ASP A 48 7.06 11.79 -2.76
C ASP A 48 7.98 11.00 -3.69
N ALA A 49 7.38 10.22 -4.60
CA ALA A 49 8.11 9.34 -5.50
C ALA A 49 8.88 10.10 -6.59
N GLU A 50 8.42 11.31 -6.95
CA GLU A 50 9.05 12.17 -7.97
C GLU A 50 10.36 12.73 -7.42
N THR A 51 10.31 13.27 -6.22
CA THR A 51 11.50 13.87 -5.57
C THR A 51 12.30 12.87 -4.75
N GLN A 52 11.78 11.65 -4.57
CA GLN A 52 12.37 10.57 -3.80
C GLN A 52 12.60 10.89 -2.31
N HIS A 53 11.81 11.81 -1.75
CA HIS A 53 11.93 12.27 -0.37
C HIS A 53 10.59 12.26 0.35
N CYS A 54 10.63 12.16 1.68
CA CYS A 54 9.46 12.30 2.53
C CYS A 54 9.14 13.77 2.76
N ARG A 55 7.85 14.10 2.68
CA ARG A 55 7.36 15.47 2.80
C ARG A 55 6.21 15.53 3.78
N TYR A 56 6.10 16.67 4.45
CA TYR A 56 4.89 17.00 5.16
C TYR A 56 3.80 17.35 4.15
N VAL A 57 2.65 16.74 4.31
CA VAL A 57 1.40 17.29 3.77
C VAL A 57 0.77 18.14 4.87
N GLY A 58 -0.15 19.03 4.51
CA GLY A 58 -0.95 19.78 5.48
C GLY A 58 -1.82 18.89 6.37
N CYS A 59 -2.99 19.37 6.72
CA CYS A 59 -3.88 18.63 7.61
C CYS A 59 -4.47 17.42 6.89
N SER A 60 -4.14 16.24 7.41
CA SER A 60 -4.71 14.97 6.99
C SER A 60 -5.73 14.53 8.03
N PRO A 61 -7.04 14.44 7.70
CA PRO A 61 -8.04 13.87 8.59
C PRO A 61 -7.87 12.35 8.74
N ASP A 62 -7.24 11.72 7.75
CA ASP A 62 -6.91 10.31 7.79
C ASP A 62 -5.81 10.00 8.79
N LYS A 63 -5.76 8.75 9.23
CA LYS A 63 -4.69 8.24 10.09
C LYS A 63 -3.31 8.54 9.49
N LYS A 64 -2.40 9.06 10.30
CA LYS A 64 -1.01 9.32 9.91
C LYS A 64 -0.38 8.07 9.29
N LEU A 65 0.20 8.22 8.10
CA LEU A 65 0.98 7.18 7.43
C LEU A 65 2.31 6.94 8.15
N PHE A 66 2.94 8.02 8.65
CA PHE A 66 4.20 7.99 9.38
C PHE A 66 4.15 8.89 10.61
N THR A 67 4.89 8.51 11.63
CA THR A 67 5.05 9.26 12.89
C THR A 67 6.07 10.38 12.77
N SER A 68 7.13 10.20 11.97
CA SER A 68 8.17 11.18 11.74
C SER A 68 8.70 11.12 10.30
N LEU A 69 9.38 12.18 9.85
CA LEU A 69 10.07 12.19 8.54
C LEU A 69 11.18 11.14 8.50
N GLU A 70 11.88 10.93 9.61
CA GLU A 70 12.95 9.94 9.70
C GLU A 70 12.41 8.52 9.51
N ASP A 71 11.28 8.19 10.13
CA ASP A 71 10.61 6.89 9.95
C ASP A 71 10.21 6.69 8.50
N CYS A 72 9.63 7.72 7.89
CA CYS A 72 9.26 7.70 6.47
C CYS A 72 10.50 7.46 5.57
N GLU A 73 11.59 8.20 5.77
CA GLU A 73 12.81 8.06 4.96
C GLU A 73 13.45 6.67 5.13
N LYS A 74 13.53 6.18 6.37
CA LYS A 74 14.05 4.83 6.67
C LYS A 74 13.27 3.74 5.96
N ILE A 75 11.94 3.87 5.87
CA ILE A 75 11.08 2.86 5.25
C ILE A 75 11.10 3.03 3.71
N CYS A 76 10.79 4.24 3.23
CA CYS A 76 10.46 4.50 1.84
C CYS A 76 11.67 4.81 0.95
N ASN A 77 12.75 5.35 1.52
CA ASN A 77 13.98 5.69 0.81
C ASN A 77 15.14 4.72 1.12
N SER A 78 14.84 3.56 1.73
CA SER A 78 15.84 2.53 1.98
C SER A 78 16.51 2.03 0.68
N LYS A 79 17.79 1.66 0.78
CA LYS A 79 18.54 1.04 -0.33
C LYS A 79 17.81 -0.17 -0.92
N ARG A 80 17.18 -0.98 -0.06
CA ARG A 80 16.37 -2.13 -0.47
C ARG A 80 15.20 -1.71 -1.37
N ARG A 81 14.45 -0.69 -0.98
CA ARG A 81 13.29 -0.22 -1.75
C ARG A 81 13.69 0.49 -3.04
N ARG A 82 14.78 1.28 -3.01
CA ARG A 82 15.38 1.88 -4.22
C ARG A 82 15.80 0.82 -5.24
N ASN A 83 16.44 -0.26 -4.79
CA ASN A 83 16.81 -1.38 -5.66
C ASN A 83 15.58 -2.06 -6.27
N ARG A 84 14.50 -2.23 -5.51
CA ARG A 84 13.24 -2.79 -6.01
C ARG A 84 12.64 -1.92 -7.11
N ARG A 85 12.54 -0.60 -6.88
CA ARG A 85 12.08 0.37 -7.89
C ARG A 85 12.93 0.29 -9.16
N ASN A 86 14.26 0.31 -9.02
CA ASN A 86 15.19 0.23 -10.17
C ASN A 86 15.10 -1.10 -10.94
N ARG A 87 14.70 -2.21 -10.31
CA ARG A 87 14.41 -3.47 -11.00
C ARG A 87 13.09 -3.39 -11.74
N GLN A 88 12.07 -2.81 -11.10
CA GLN A 88 10.74 -2.68 -11.67
C GLN A 88 10.74 -1.77 -12.91
N SER A 89 11.50 -0.67 -12.91
CA SER A 89 11.72 0.18 -14.09
C SER A 89 12.44 -0.53 -15.23
N ARG A 90 13.34 -1.47 -14.92
CA ARG A 90 14.04 -2.27 -15.94
C ARG A 90 13.17 -3.36 -16.57
N ASN A 91 12.22 -3.89 -15.82
CA ASN A 91 11.30 -4.93 -16.29
C ASN A 91 10.10 -4.35 -17.08
N GLN A 92 10.04 -3.04 -17.26
CA GLN A 92 9.02 -2.33 -18.06
C GLN A 92 9.52 -1.95 -19.47
N ILE A 93 10.68 -2.47 -19.88
CA ILE A 93 11.31 -2.31 -21.21
C ILE A 93 11.15 -3.61 -21.99
#